data_AF-A0A1Q3ZZR7-F1
#
_entry.id   AF-A0A1Q3ZZR7-F1
#
_cell.length_a   1.000
_cell.length_b   1.000
_cell.length_c   1.000
_cell.angle_alpha   90.00
_cell.angle_beta   90.00
_cell.angle_gamma   90.00
#
_symmetry.space_group_name_H-M   'P 1'
#
loop_
_entity.id
_entity.type
_entity.pdbx_description
1 polymer ?
#
loop_
_entity_poly.entity_id
_entity_poly.type
_entity_poly.pdbx_seq_one_letter_code
_entity_poly.pdbx_strand_id
1 'polypeptide(L)'
;MSGLVIPPPAAREMHASHERPPLPPGIRVDTVWVWLIVAVPWVLASTIFLFDIDVVFDALWVGDADAALAHVALHLGLLVASSLLTIALALLFASRDARRLRKVGVVRPFPWGFAAIAGIVYLIGRQVVLGKVTRAPIAPLAVSIALYVLWYSAFGVWAAVTVTNGLAGLGAAG
;
A
#
# COMPACT_ATOMS: atom_id res chain seq x y z
N MET A 1 24.05 -19.93 47.91
CA MET A 1 22.67 -19.47 48.16
C MET A 1 22.41 -18.26 47.28
N SER A 2 21.97 -18.47 46.04
CA SER A 2 21.64 -17.35 45.14
C SER A 2 20.33 -16.74 45.57
N GLY A 3 20.40 -15.56 46.19
CA GLY A 3 19.22 -14.78 46.55
C GLY A 3 18.44 -14.43 45.30
N LEU A 4 17.18 -14.85 45.26
CA LEU A 4 16.22 -14.46 44.24
C LEU A 4 15.95 -12.96 44.44
N VAL A 5 16.69 -12.11 43.73
CA VAL A 5 16.50 -10.66 43.75
C VAL A 5 15.13 -10.39 43.13
N ILE A 6 14.11 -10.23 43.98
CA ILE A 6 12.79 -9.83 43.54
C ILE A 6 12.93 -8.39 43.03
N PRO A 7 12.69 -8.13 41.72
CA PRO A 7 12.82 -6.78 41.21
C PRO A 7 11.81 -5.85 41.91
N PRO A 8 12.19 -4.58 42.12
CA PRO A 8 11.34 -3.60 42.78
C PRO A 8 9.95 -3.53 42.10
N PRO A 9 8.87 -3.27 42.84
CA PRO A 9 7.50 -3.30 42.32
C PRO A 9 7.31 -2.43 41.07
N ALA A 10 8.01 -1.29 40.99
CA ALA A 10 8.05 -0.44 39.80
C ALA A 10 8.55 -1.16 38.53
N ALA A 11 9.55 -2.04 38.64
CA ALA A 11 10.03 -2.82 37.50
C ALA A 11 9.00 -3.89 37.07
N ARG A 12 8.23 -4.46 38.01
CA ARG A 12 7.13 -5.39 37.68
C ARG A 12 5.97 -4.70 36.96
N GLU A 13 5.64 -3.48 37.36
CA GLU A 13 4.60 -2.66 36.70
C GLU A 13 5.04 -2.18 35.31
N MET A 14 6.31 -1.81 35.14
CA MET A 14 6.88 -1.46 33.83
C MET A 14 6.86 -2.65 32.84
N HIS A 15 6.93 -3.88 33.33
CA HIS A 15 6.90 -5.11 32.53
C HIS A 15 5.52 -5.78 32.46
N ALA A 16 4.50 -5.22 33.11
CA ALA A 16 3.15 -5.72 33.00
C ALA A 16 2.68 -5.57 31.55
N SER A 17 2.46 -6.71 30.88
CA SER A 17 1.84 -6.73 29.56
C SER A 17 0.50 -6.02 29.66
N HIS A 18 0.39 -4.86 29.03
CA HIS A 18 -0.87 -4.13 28.94
C HIS A 18 -1.81 -4.93 28.03
N GLU A 19 -2.50 -5.89 28.63
CA GLU A 19 -3.41 -6.78 27.94
C GLU A 19 -4.59 -5.97 27.41
N ARG A 20 -4.88 -6.13 26.12
CA ARG A 20 -5.94 -5.36 25.47
C ARG A 20 -7.26 -6.03 25.82
N PRO A 21 -8.27 -5.29 26.29
CA PRO A 21 -9.58 -5.88 26.57
C PRO A 21 -10.14 -6.55 25.31
N PRO A 22 -10.64 -7.79 25.42
CA PRO A 22 -11.29 -8.45 24.29
C PRO A 22 -12.57 -7.68 23.91
N LEU A 23 -12.86 -7.62 22.61
CA LEU A 23 -14.10 -7.02 22.12
C LEU A 23 -15.27 -7.99 22.32
N PRO A 24 -16.50 -7.46 22.50
CA PRO A 24 -17.70 -8.27 22.47
C PRO A 24 -17.79 -9.13 21.19
N PRO A 25 -18.19 -10.41 21.29
CA PRO A 25 -18.37 -11.27 20.13
C PRO A 25 -19.37 -10.68 19.13
N GLY A 26 -19.10 -10.80 17.83
CA GLY A 26 -20.03 -10.38 16.76
C GLY A 26 -19.88 -8.92 16.29
N ILE A 27 -19.01 -8.13 16.92
CA ILE A 27 -18.73 -6.77 16.44
C ILE A 27 -18.01 -6.80 15.09
N ARG A 28 -18.62 -6.13 14.10
CA ARG A 28 -18.04 -6.01 12.75
C ARG A 28 -16.88 -5.03 12.74
N VAL A 29 -15.67 -5.58 12.71
CA VAL A 29 -14.44 -4.80 12.52
C VAL A 29 -14.11 -4.55 11.05
N ASP A 30 -14.83 -5.14 10.10
CA ASP A 30 -14.59 -4.90 8.67
C ASP A 30 -15.11 -3.51 8.24
N THR A 31 -14.29 -2.78 7.49
CA THR A 31 -14.59 -1.41 7.09
C THR A 31 -14.26 -1.16 5.63
N VAL A 32 -15.09 -0.35 4.96
CA VAL A 32 -14.86 0.05 3.57
C VAL A 32 -13.50 0.75 3.41
N TRP A 33 -13.02 1.45 4.44
CA TRP A 33 -11.73 2.13 4.42
C TRP A 33 -10.56 1.17 4.24
N VAL A 34 -10.63 -0.02 4.84
CA VAL A 34 -9.61 -1.07 4.67
C VAL A 34 -9.59 -1.54 3.22
N TRP A 35 -10.76 -1.77 2.63
CA TRP A 35 -10.87 -2.18 1.22
C TRP A 35 -10.37 -1.10 0.25
N LEU A 36 -10.59 0.18 0.57
CA LEU A 36 -10.03 1.28 -0.21
C LEU A 36 -8.50 1.33 -0.11
N ILE A 37 -7.90 1.04 1.06
CA ILE A 37 -6.44 0.90 1.19
C ILE A 37 -5.91 -0.27 0.35
N VAL A 38 -6.69 -1.35 0.23
CA VAL A 38 -6.33 -2.51 -0.59
C VAL A 38 -6.40 -2.17 -2.07
N ALA A 39 -7.45 -1.51 -2.55
CA ALA A 39 -7.72 -1.36 -3.99
C ALA A 39 -7.07 -0.11 -4.62
N VAL A 40 -7.10 1.03 -3.95
CA VAL A 40 -6.70 2.33 -4.52
C VAL A 40 -5.25 2.37 -5.00
N PRO A 41 -4.25 1.82 -4.27
CA PRO A 41 -2.87 1.81 -4.75
C PRO A 41 -2.72 1.17 -6.12
N TRP A 42 -3.48 0.11 -6.41
CA TRP A 42 -3.40 -0.58 -7.69
C TRP A 42 -4.05 0.19 -8.82
N VAL A 43 -5.17 0.86 -8.55
CA VAL A 43 -5.82 1.73 -9.53
C VAL A 43 -4.89 2.87 -9.91
N LEU A 44 -4.26 3.52 -8.92
CA LEU A 44 -3.35 4.64 -9.17
C LEU A 44 -2.01 4.19 -9.76
N ALA A 45 -1.46 3.05 -9.34
CA ALA A 45 -0.25 2.49 -9.95
C ALA A 45 -0.47 2.11 -11.42
N SER A 46 -1.69 1.71 -11.80
CA SER A 46 -2.04 1.36 -13.18
C SER A 46 -1.98 2.54 -14.16
N THR A 47 -1.82 3.77 -13.69
CA THR A 47 -1.52 4.92 -14.56
C THR A 47 -0.22 4.73 -15.34
N ILE A 48 0.69 3.87 -14.88
CA ILE A 48 1.90 3.53 -15.62
C ILE A 48 1.62 2.95 -17.01
N PHE A 49 0.51 2.22 -17.17
CA PHE A 49 0.11 1.60 -18.43
C PHE A 49 -0.36 2.61 -19.48
N LEU A 50 -0.55 3.88 -19.09
CA LEU A 50 -0.88 4.96 -20.02
C LEU A 50 0.36 5.49 -20.75
N PHE A 51 1.56 5.00 -20.41
CA PHE A 51 2.79 5.38 -21.11
C PHE A 51 2.81 4.74 -22.50
N ASP A 52 3.04 5.54 -23.52
CA ASP A 52 3.18 5.06 -24.89
C ASP A 52 4.60 5.32 -25.38
N ILE A 53 5.37 4.24 -25.54
CA ILE A 53 6.75 4.33 -25.97
C ILE A 53 6.87 4.64 -27.47
N ASP A 54 5.86 4.26 -28.26
CA ASP A 54 5.88 4.43 -29.72
C ASP A 54 5.78 5.92 -30.07
N VAL A 55 4.98 6.68 -29.32
CA VAL A 55 4.90 8.17 -29.44
C VAL A 55 6.27 8.82 -29.23
N VAL A 56 7.07 8.30 -28.30
CA VAL A 56 8.43 8.82 -28.05
C VAL A 56 9.35 8.48 -29.21
N PHE A 57 9.32 7.24 -29.71
CA PHE A 57 10.16 6.85 -30.84
C PHE A 57 9.78 7.55 -32.14
N ASP A 58 8.49 7.69 -32.44
CA ASP A 58 8.00 8.39 -33.62
C ASP A 58 8.45 9.86 -33.62
N ALA A 59 8.36 10.54 -32.47
CA ALA A 59 8.83 11.92 -32.31
C ALA A 59 10.35 12.02 -32.52
N LEU A 60 11.12 11.11 -31.93
CA LEU A 60 12.58 11.08 -32.09
C LEU A 60 12.99 10.76 -33.53
N TRP A 61 12.24 9.91 -34.24
CA TRP A 61 12.50 9.54 -35.62
C TRP A 61 12.41 10.73 -36.58
N VAL A 62 11.43 11.61 -36.38
CA VAL A 62 11.28 12.86 -37.15
C VAL A 62 12.11 14.03 -36.60
N GLY A 63 12.93 13.79 -35.57
CA GLY A 63 13.81 14.80 -34.97
C GLY A 63 13.12 15.79 -34.03
N ASP A 64 11.89 15.51 -33.59
CA ASP A 64 11.11 16.34 -32.67
C ASP A 64 11.38 15.95 -31.21
N ALA A 65 12.54 16.39 -30.71
CA ALA A 65 12.95 16.11 -29.33
C ALA A 65 12.03 16.77 -28.30
N ASP A 66 11.40 17.91 -28.63
CA ASP A 66 10.52 18.64 -27.73
C ASP A 66 9.20 17.87 -27.50
N ALA A 67 8.62 17.29 -28.56
CA ALA A 67 7.45 16.43 -28.45
C ALA A 67 7.73 15.16 -27.64
N ALA A 68 8.87 14.51 -27.86
CA ALA A 68 9.31 13.35 -27.09
C ALA A 68 9.45 13.70 -25.59
N LEU A 69 10.12 14.82 -25.29
CA LEU A 69 10.31 15.30 -23.92
C LEU A 69 8.97 15.66 -23.25
N ALA A 70 8.07 16.32 -23.98
CA ALA A 70 6.75 16.69 -23.47
C ALA A 70 5.92 15.46 -23.07
N HIS A 71 5.94 14.40 -23.88
CA HIS A 71 5.25 13.15 -23.57
C HIS A 71 5.81 12.49 -22.30
N VAL A 72 7.13 12.37 -22.20
CA VAL A 72 7.80 11.81 -21.02
C VAL A 72 7.52 12.66 -19.78
N ALA A 73 7.63 13.97 -19.87
CA ALA A 73 7.40 14.89 -18.75
C ALA A 73 5.95 14.83 -18.24
N LEU A 74 4.97 14.79 -19.15
CA LEU A 74 3.56 14.64 -18.80
C LEU A 74 3.32 13.33 -18.04
N HIS A 75 3.87 12.22 -18.55
CA HIS A 75 3.68 10.91 -17.93
C HIS A 75 4.37 10.78 -16.57
N LEU A 76 5.58 11.34 -16.44
CA LEU A 76 6.26 11.44 -15.14
C LEU A 76 5.44 12.28 -14.15
N GLY A 77 4.86 13.40 -14.60
CA GLY A 77 3.95 14.22 -13.80
C GLY A 77 2.74 13.43 -13.31
N LEU A 78 2.14 12.62 -14.19
CA LEU A 78 1.02 11.74 -13.86
C LEU A 78 1.40 10.67 -12.82
N LEU A 79 2.58 10.05 -12.97
CA LEU A 79 3.09 9.05 -12.02
C LEU A 79 3.35 9.65 -10.64
N VAL A 80 3.97 10.84 -10.60
CA VAL A 80 4.22 11.56 -9.34
C VAL A 80 2.89 11.95 -8.68
N ALA A 81 1.96 12.52 -9.44
CA ALA A 81 0.63 12.89 -8.93
C ALA A 81 -0.12 11.67 -8.38
N SER A 82 -0.10 10.54 -9.10
CA SER A 82 -0.74 9.28 -8.70
C SER A 82 -0.10 8.69 -7.44
N SER A 83 1.23 8.78 -7.31
CA SER A 83 1.97 8.33 -6.13
C SER A 83 1.63 9.17 -4.89
N LEU A 84 1.65 10.50 -5.04
CA LEU A 84 1.26 11.42 -3.96
C LEU A 84 -0.21 11.22 -3.55
N LEU A 85 -1.10 11.05 -4.52
CA LEU A 85 -2.52 10.77 -4.28
C LEU A 85 -2.71 9.44 -3.55
N THR A 86 -1.94 8.41 -3.91
CA THR A 86 -1.95 7.11 -3.22
C THR A 86 -1.61 7.26 -1.75
N ILE A 87 -0.53 7.99 -1.43
CA ILE A 87 -0.09 8.24 -0.05
C ILE A 87 -1.14 9.04 0.72
N ALA A 88 -1.66 10.11 0.13
CA ALA A 88 -2.68 10.97 0.76
C ALA A 88 -3.97 10.19 1.06
N LEU A 89 -4.44 9.38 0.11
CA LEU A 89 -5.62 8.54 0.28
C LEU A 89 -5.39 7.42 1.29
N ALA A 90 -4.21 6.77 1.29
CA ALA A 90 -3.86 5.75 2.28
C ALA A 90 -3.90 6.33 3.71
N LEU A 91 -3.33 7.52 3.93
CA LEU A 91 -3.41 8.22 5.21
C LEU A 91 -4.85 8.58 5.59
N LEU A 92 -5.62 9.11 4.64
CA LEU A 92 -7.02 9.47 4.86
C LEU A 92 -7.86 8.25 5.28
N PHE A 93 -7.74 7.14 4.57
CA PHE A 93 -8.47 5.91 4.85
C PHE A 93 -8.02 5.26 6.16
N ALA A 94 -6.70 5.20 6.41
CA ALA A 94 -6.16 4.66 7.66
C ALA A 94 -6.60 5.50 8.87
N SER A 95 -6.67 6.83 8.74
CA SER A 95 -7.19 7.70 9.80
C SER A 95 -8.67 7.46 10.07
N ARG A 96 -9.49 7.19 9.04
CA ARG A 96 -10.92 6.88 9.19
C ARG A 96 -11.14 5.49 9.79
N ASP A 97 -10.37 4.48 9.37
CA ASP A 97 -10.40 3.15 9.96
C ASP A 97 -10.00 3.19 11.45
N ALA A 98 -8.87 3.82 11.77
CA ALA A 98 -8.39 3.94 13.15
C ALA A 98 -9.41 4.65 14.06
N ARG A 99 -10.10 5.69 13.57
CA ARG A 99 -11.19 6.35 14.30
C ARG A 99 -12.38 5.41 14.50
N ARG A 100 -12.77 4.63 13.49
CA ARG A 100 -13.87 3.67 13.61
C ARG A 100 -13.55 2.57 14.61
N LEU A 101 -12.32 2.02 14.58
CA LEU A 101 -11.88 1.01 15.54
C LEU A 101 -11.92 1.54 16.99
N ARG A 102 -11.52 2.79 17.23
CA ARG A 102 -11.63 3.42 18.56
C ARG A 102 -13.09 3.53 19.02
N LYS A 103 -14.01 3.94 18.13
CA LYS A 103 -15.45 4.02 18.45
C LYS A 103 -16.05 2.67 18.83
N VAL A 104 -15.50 1.60 18.27
CA VAL A 104 -15.91 0.22 18.52
C VAL A 104 -15.31 -0.35 19.81
N GLY A 105 -14.40 0.38 20.48
CA GLY A 105 -13.80 -0.02 21.75
C GLY A 105 -12.40 -0.63 21.63
N VAL A 106 -11.77 -0.59 20.44
CA VAL A 106 -10.39 -1.04 20.29
C VAL A 106 -9.45 -0.07 21.01
N VAL A 107 -8.86 -0.54 22.11
CA VAL A 107 -7.85 0.20 22.88
C VAL A 107 -6.53 0.22 22.09
N ARG A 108 -5.99 1.43 21.85
CA ARG A 108 -4.72 1.69 21.14
C ARG A 108 -4.63 0.98 19.78
N PRO A 109 -5.43 1.36 18.77
CA PRO A 109 -5.28 0.79 17.42
C PRO A 109 -3.89 1.08 16.85
N PHE A 110 -3.50 0.32 15.83
CA PHE A 110 -2.23 0.52 15.14
C PHE A 110 -2.10 1.96 14.61
N PRO A 111 -0.92 2.60 14.71
CA PRO A 111 -0.77 3.99 14.29
C PRO A 111 -1.01 4.14 12.79
N TRP A 112 -1.92 5.05 12.42
CA TRP A 112 -2.33 5.27 11.03
C TRP A 112 -1.23 5.88 10.15
N GLY A 113 -0.24 6.56 10.75
CA GLY A 113 0.88 7.18 10.02
C GLY A 113 1.74 6.19 9.25
N PHE A 114 1.80 4.92 9.67
CA PHE A 114 2.51 3.86 8.94
C PHE A 114 1.91 3.57 7.57
N ALA A 115 0.67 4.00 7.29
CA ALA A 115 0.08 3.89 5.96
C ALA A 115 0.80 4.74 4.91
N ALA A 116 1.55 5.79 5.31
CA ALA A 116 2.36 6.58 4.39
C ALA A 116 3.57 5.83 3.84
N ILE A 117 4.13 4.89 4.62
CA ILE A 117 5.26 4.08 4.17
C ILE A 117 4.77 3.05 3.15
N ALA A 118 3.75 2.29 3.52
CA ALA A 118 3.02 1.43 2.62
C ALA A 118 1.66 1.07 3.21
N GLY A 119 0.61 1.08 2.39
CA GLY A 119 -0.73 0.65 2.80
C GLY A 119 -0.75 -0.76 3.40
N ILE A 120 0.09 -1.67 2.88
CA ILE A 120 0.22 -3.04 3.39
C ILE A 120 0.76 -3.10 4.82
N VAL A 121 1.69 -2.21 5.20
CA VAL A 121 2.24 -2.16 6.57
C VAL A 121 1.13 -1.84 7.58
N TYR A 122 0.25 -0.90 7.22
CA TYR A 122 -0.94 -0.60 8.01
C TYR A 122 -1.88 -1.80 8.11
N LEU A 123 -2.15 -2.51 7.00
CA LEU A 123 -3.00 -3.70 6.99
C LEU A 123 -2.45 -4.80 7.91
N ILE A 124 -1.14 -5.09 7.84
CA ILE A 124 -0.47 -6.08 8.69
C ILE A 124 -0.57 -5.66 10.16
N GLY A 125 -0.17 -4.43 10.49
CA GLY A 125 -0.20 -3.92 11.87
C GLY A 125 -1.61 -3.94 12.47
N ARG A 126 -2.62 -3.61 11.67
CA ARG A 126 -4.04 -3.71 12.03
C ARG A 126 -4.45 -5.16 12.32
N GLN A 127 -4.08 -6.12 11.48
CA GLN A 127 -4.42 -7.53 11.70
C GLN A 127 -3.78 -8.08 12.98
N VAL A 128 -2.52 -7.74 13.27
CA VAL A 128 -1.85 -8.12 14.52
C VAL A 128 -2.56 -7.54 15.74
N VAL A 129 -2.99 -6.28 15.68
CA VAL A 129 -3.76 -5.65 16.75
C VAL A 129 -5.11 -6.33 16.93
N LEU A 130 -5.84 -6.55 15.83
CA LEU A 130 -7.17 -7.14 15.90
C LEU A 130 -7.14 -8.59 16.36
N GLY A 131 -6.15 -9.39 15.93
CA GLY A 131 -5.99 -10.78 16.37
C GLY A 131 -5.79 -10.95 17.88
N LYS A 132 -5.40 -9.89 18.60
CA LYS A 132 -5.31 -9.88 20.07
C LYS A 132 -6.62 -9.53 20.77
N VAL A 133 -7.60 -8.94 20.07
CA VAL A 133 -8.85 -8.46 20.68
C VAL A 133 -10.10 -9.12 20.10
N THR A 134 -10.02 -9.72 18.91
CA THR A 134 -11.12 -10.38 18.22
C THR A 134 -10.62 -11.29 17.09
N ARG A 135 -11.50 -12.13 16.55
CA ARG A 135 -11.20 -12.92 15.35
C ARG A 135 -11.40 -12.06 14.10
N ALA A 136 -10.33 -11.42 13.65
CA ALA A 136 -10.35 -10.51 12.51
C ALA A 136 -10.50 -11.26 11.17
N PRO A 137 -11.19 -10.67 10.18
CA PRO A 137 -11.23 -11.23 8.83
C PRO A 137 -9.85 -11.11 8.17
N ILE A 138 -9.31 -12.23 7.70
CA ILE A 138 -8.04 -12.31 6.95
C ILE A 138 -8.22 -11.82 5.50
N ALA A 139 -9.47 -11.74 5.02
CA ALA A 139 -9.81 -11.43 3.63
C ALA A 139 -9.09 -10.19 3.05
N PRO A 140 -9.03 -9.02 3.73
CA PRO A 140 -8.36 -7.85 3.16
C PRO A 140 -6.85 -8.05 2.96
N LEU A 141 -6.21 -8.83 3.84
CA LEU A 141 -4.79 -9.14 3.71
C LEU A 141 -4.55 -10.13 2.56
N ALA A 142 -5.35 -11.21 2.48
CA ALA A 142 -5.25 -12.19 1.41
C ALA A 142 -5.50 -11.55 0.03
N VAL A 143 -6.52 -10.71 -0.09
CA VAL A 143 -6.81 -9.98 -1.34
C VAL A 143 -5.69 -9.01 -1.68
N SER A 144 -5.10 -8.32 -0.69
CA SER A 144 -3.95 -7.45 -0.96
C SER A 144 -2.78 -8.23 -1.56
N ILE A 145 -2.45 -9.41 -1.02
CA ILE A 145 -1.37 -10.26 -1.53
C ILE A 145 -1.70 -10.73 -2.96
N ALA A 146 -2.93 -11.15 -3.22
CA ALA A 146 -3.35 -11.55 -4.56
C ALA A 146 -3.21 -10.40 -5.57
N LEU A 147 -3.57 -9.16 -5.18
CA LEU A 147 -3.41 -7.98 -6.02
C LEU A 147 -1.94 -7.61 -6.25
N TYR A 148 -1.08 -7.76 -5.23
CA TYR A 148 0.37 -7.63 -5.39
C TYR A 148 0.87 -8.56 -6.50
N VAL A 149 0.56 -9.85 -6.40
CA VAL A 149 1.00 -10.85 -7.39
C VAL A 149 0.46 -10.51 -8.77
N LEU A 150 -0.85 -10.29 -8.89
CA LEU A 150 -1.51 -10.02 -10.17
C LEU A 150 -0.97 -8.77 -10.85
N TRP A 151 -0.84 -7.67 -10.10
CA TRP A 151 -0.41 -6.39 -10.66
C TRP A 151 1.05 -6.44 -11.11
N TYR A 152 1.95 -7.02 -10.31
CA TYR A 152 3.36 -7.14 -10.71
C TYR A 152 3.55 -8.11 -11.88
N SER A 153 2.74 -9.17 -11.99
CA SER A 153 2.74 -10.02 -13.18
C SER A 153 2.27 -9.26 -14.42
N ALA A 154 1.16 -8.51 -14.33
CA ALA A 154 0.67 -7.69 -15.44
C ALA A 154 1.69 -6.61 -15.84
N PHE A 155 2.30 -5.94 -14.87
CA PHE A 155 3.36 -4.97 -15.09
C PHE A 155 4.57 -5.59 -15.79
N GLY A 156 5.02 -6.76 -15.34
CA GLY A 156 6.14 -7.46 -15.96
C GLY A 156 5.88 -7.84 -17.42
N VAL A 157 4.68 -8.37 -17.71
CA VAL A 157 4.28 -8.70 -19.09
C VAL A 157 4.22 -7.44 -19.95
N TRP A 158 3.54 -6.39 -19.47
CA TRP A 158 3.45 -5.13 -20.20
C TRP A 158 4.83 -4.53 -20.46
N ALA A 159 5.69 -4.44 -19.45
CA ALA A 159 7.03 -3.87 -19.60
C ALA A 159 7.87 -4.65 -20.61
N ALA A 160 7.79 -5.98 -20.60
CA ALA A 160 8.46 -6.83 -21.58
C ALA A 160 7.96 -6.57 -23.01
N VAL A 161 6.64 -6.47 -23.21
CA VAL A 161 6.04 -6.15 -24.51
C VAL A 161 6.44 -4.76 -24.98
N THR A 162 6.31 -3.74 -24.14
CA THR A 162 6.66 -2.35 -24.47
C THR A 162 8.11 -2.22 -24.89
N VAL A 163 9.04 -2.83 -24.15
CA VAL A 163 10.48 -2.81 -24.52
C VAL A 163 10.73 -3.57 -25.82
N THR A 164 10.10 -4.74 -26.00
CA THR A 164 10.26 -5.55 -27.21
C THR A 164 9.77 -4.81 -28.45
N ASN A 165 8.61 -4.15 -28.36
CA ASN A 165 8.05 -3.35 -29.44
C ASN A 165 8.96 -2.16 -29.80
N GLY A 166 9.45 -1.44 -28.78
CA GLY A 166 10.39 -0.34 -28.98
C GLY A 166 11.69 -0.78 -29.66
N LEU A 167 12.26 -1.92 -29.24
CA LEU A 167 13.47 -2.47 -29.85
C LEU A 167 13.23 -2.94 -31.30
N ALA A 168 12.07 -3.54 -31.58
CA ALA A 168 11.70 -3.96 -32.93
C ALA A 168 11.54 -2.76 -33.87
N GLY A 169 10.96 -1.65 -33.39
CA GLY A 169 10.86 -0.39 -34.14
C GLY A 169 12.23 0.15 -34.55
N LEU A 170 13.22 0.09 -33.65
CA LEU A 170 14.60 0.50 -33.94
C LEU A 170 15.29 -0.44 -34.95
N GLY A 171 15.02 -1.75 -34.87
CA GLY A 171 15.63 -2.74 -35.76
C GLY A 171 15.06 -2.75 -37.19
N ALA A 172 13.81 -2.32 -37.38
CA ALA A 172 13.19 -2.19 -38.70
C ALA A 172 13.60 -0.90 -39.44
N ALA A 173 14.25 0.03 -38.73
CA ALA A 173 14.65 1.34 -39.21
C ALA A 173 16.12 1.42 -39.70
N GLY A 174 16.90 0.35 -39.54
CA GLY A 174 18.27 0.21 -40.04
C GLY A 174 18.35 -0.65 -41.30
#